data_AF-A0A9R1EUZ3-F1
#
_entry.id   AF-A0A9R1EUZ3-F1
#
_cell.length_a   1.000
_cell.length_b   1.000
_cell.length_c   1.000
_cell.angle_alpha   90.00
_cell.angle_beta   90.00
_cell.angle_gamma   90.00
#
_symmetry.space_group_name_H-M   'P 1'
#
loop_
_entity.id
_entity.type
_entity.pdbx_description
1 polymer ?
#
loop_
_entity_poly.entity_id
_entity_poly.type
_entity_poly.pdbx_seq_one_letter_code
_entity_poly.pdbx_strand_id
1 'polypeptide(L)'
;MKLAGHGLLLVLLVLLQGGVAQSREWYVGDQKGWTFGVEGWPNSPTFKPFREGDVLVFKYDRAAQNVIQVDDFGFGTCTRHPANATVYDSGNDRIRLSRGLINFINGVSDNCYKGGVKISLTVRP
;
A
#
# COMPACT_ATOMS: atom_id res chain seq x y z
N MET A 1 14.66 53.95 -0.04
CA MET A 1 13.71 52.86 0.26
C MET A 1 13.54 51.96 -0.97
N LYS A 2 14.36 50.93 -1.15
CA LYS A 2 14.18 49.89 -2.20
C LYS A 2 14.70 48.56 -1.67
N LEU A 3 14.01 47.97 -0.69
CA LEU A 3 14.33 46.62 -0.18
C LEU A 3 13.12 45.67 -0.14
N ALA A 4 11.92 46.11 -0.53
CA ALA A 4 10.71 45.30 -0.41
C ALA A 4 10.52 44.26 -1.55
N GLY A 5 11.08 44.47 -2.74
CA GLY A 5 10.81 43.64 -3.91
C GLY A 5 11.49 42.27 -3.92
N HIS A 6 12.72 42.18 -3.41
CA HIS A 6 13.51 40.94 -3.45
C HIS A 6 13.05 39.92 -2.40
N GLY A 7 12.65 40.39 -1.21
CA GLY A 7 12.09 39.53 -0.16
C GLY A 7 10.77 38.88 -0.58
N LEU A 8 9.89 39.63 -1.25
CA LEU A 8 8.62 39.11 -1.74
C LEU A 8 8.82 38.08 -2.87
N LEU A 9 9.77 38.32 -3.77
CA LEU A 9 10.12 37.41 -4.86
C LEU A 9 10.72 36.09 -4.34
N LEU A 10 11.60 36.16 -3.34
CA LEU A 10 12.20 34.99 -2.68
C LEU A 10 11.14 34.15 -1.95
N VAL A 11 10.16 34.79 -1.28
CA VAL A 11 9.05 34.09 -0.61
C VAL A 11 8.13 33.39 -1.62
N LEU A 12 7.84 34.01 -2.76
CA LEU A 12 7.06 33.40 -3.86
C LEU A 12 7.77 32.18 -4.49
N LEU A 13 9.10 32.26 -4.67
CA LEU A 13 9.92 31.15 -5.19
C LEU A 13 9.97 29.96 -4.22
N VAL A 14 9.98 30.18 -2.90
CA VAL A 14 9.94 29.11 -1.89
C VAL A 14 8.58 28.40 -1.86
N LEU A 15 7.48 29.12 -2.08
CA LEU A 15 6.13 28.54 -2.15
C LEU A 15 5.93 27.66 -3.41
N LEU A 16 6.65 27.96 -4.50
CA LEU A 16 6.66 27.16 -5.75
C LEU A 16 7.49 25.87 -5.63
N GLN A 17 8.32 25.71 -4.59
CA GLN A 17 9.08 24.47 -4.34
C GLN A 17 8.28 23.42 -3.57
N GLY A 18 7.09 23.77 -3.07
CA GLY A 18 6.13 22.81 -2.51
C GLY A 18 5.53 21.98 -3.62
N GLY A 19 6.30 21.04 -4.18
CA GLY A 19 5.77 20.05 -5.11
C GLY A 19 4.59 19.35 -4.46
N VAL A 20 3.42 19.41 -5.10
CA VAL A 20 2.25 18.64 -4.66
C VAL A 20 2.65 17.17 -4.76
N ALA A 21 2.94 16.53 -3.62
CA ALA A 21 3.25 15.11 -3.57
C ALA A 21 1.98 14.34 -3.92
N GLN A 22 1.81 14.04 -5.22
CA GLN A 22 0.73 13.17 -5.65
C GLN A 22 1.02 11.76 -5.17
N SER A 23 0.12 11.23 -4.34
CA SER A 23 0.10 9.85 -3.90
C SER A 23 -0.01 8.92 -5.09
N ARG A 24 0.94 7.99 -5.27
CA ARG A 24 0.87 7.01 -6.36
C ARG A 24 -0.12 5.89 -6.00
N GLU A 25 -0.86 5.42 -7.00
CA GLU A 25 -1.67 4.20 -6.88
C GLU A 25 -0.92 2.98 -7.39
N TRP A 26 -1.01 1.88 -6.65
CA TRP A 26 -0.45 0.59 -7.00
C TRP A 26 -1.55 -0.46 -7.03
N TYR A 27 -1.83 -0.98 -8.21
CA TYR A 27 -2.81 -2.04 -8.41
C TYR A 27 -2.18 -3.38 -8.07
N VAL A 28 -2.58 -3.96 -6.93
CA VAL A 28 -1.97 -5.18 -6.40
C VAL A 28 -2.20 -6.34 -7.38
N GLY A 29 -1.12 -7.02 -7.78
CA GLY A 29 -1.17 -8.08 -8.80
C GLY A 29 -1.33 -7.56 -10.24
N ASP A 30 -1.18 -6.26 -10.47
CA ASP A 30 -1.32 -5.60 -11.76
C ASP A 30 -2.70 -5.93 -12.40
N GLN A 31 -2.71 -6.47 -13.61
CA GLN A 31 -3.95 -6.87 -14.31
C GLN A 31 -4.64 -8.09 -13.69
N LYS A 32 -3.90 -8.92 -12.93
CA LYS A 32 -4.45 -10.15 -12.33
C LYS A 32 -5.24 -9.87 -11.05
N GLY A 33 -4.95 -8.76 -10.37
CA GLY A 33 -5.60 -8.38 -9.13
C GLY A 33 -5.09 -9.18 -7.91
N TRP A 34 -5.84 -9.08 -6.82
CA TRP A 34 -5.57 -9.76 -5.56
C TRP A 34 -6.00 -11.22 -5.65
N THR A 35 -5.13 -12.06 -6.20
CA THR A 35 -5.46 -13.47 -6.52
C THR A 35 -4.27 -14.40 -6.27
N PHE A 36 -4.42 -15.68 -6.60
CA PHE A 36 -3.40 -16.71 -6.43
C PHE A 36 -2.06 -16.34 -7.09
N GLY A 37 -0.96 -16.58 -6.38
CA GLY A 37 0.41 -16.30 -6.84
C GLY A 37 0.83 -14.83 -6.78
N VAL A 38 0.09 -13.97 -6.07
CA VAL A 38 0.40 -12.53 -5.95
C VAL A 38 1.57 -12.23 -5.01
N GLU A 39 2.02 -13.19 -4.19
CA GLU A 39 3.05 -13.01 -3.15
C GLU A 39 4.34 -12.32 -3.61
N GLY A 40 4.81 -12.59 -4.83
CA GLY A 40 6.02 -12.00 -5.38
C GLY A 40 5.82 -10.60 -6.00
N TRP A 41 4.58 -10.15 -6.16
CA TRP A 41 4.25 -8.91 -6.88
C TRP A 41 4.96 -7.65 -6.35
N PRO A 42 5.14 -7.44 -5.03
CA PRO A 42 5.88 -6.28 -4.53
C PRO A 42 7.32 -6.16 -5.07
N ASN A 43 7.93 -7.29 -5.45
CA ASN A 43 9.35 -7.39 -5.80
C ASN A 43 9.62 -7.84 -7.24
N SER A 44 8.58 -8.13 -8.02
CA SER A 44 8.69 -8.69 -9.38
C SER A 44 7.98 -7.83 -10.44
N PRO A 45 8.52 -7.71 -11.67
CA PRO A 45 9.84 -8.21 -12.11
C PRO A 45 11.02 -7.41 -11.50
N THR A 46 10.72 -6.27 -10.91
CA THR A 46 11.64 -5.43 -10.14
C THR A 46 10.95 -4.93 -8.89
N PHE A 47 11.74 -4.50 -7.92
CA PHE A 47 11.25 -3.89 -6.68
C PHE A 47 10.37 -2.66 -6.95
N LYS A 48 9.21 -2.60 -6.30
CA LYS A 48 8.32 -1.44 -6.32
C LYS A 48 8.69 -0.49 -5.18
N PRO A 49 9.13 0.75 -5.46
CA PRO A 49 9.55 1.71 -4.43
C PRO A 49 8.33 2.40 -3.78
N PHE A 50 7.63 1.68 -2.91
CA PHE A 50 6.46 2.21 -2.18
C PHE A 50 6.86 3.36 -1.24
N ARG A 51 6.08 4.44 -1.27
CA ARG A 51 6.26 5.62 -0.42
C ARG A 51 5.10 5.84 0.54
N GLU A 52 5.38 6.51 1.65
CA GLU A 52 4.36 6.96 2.57
C GLU A 52 3.32 7.80 1.84
N GLY A 53 2.05 7.49 2.07
CA GLY A 53 0.94 8.15 1.41
C GLY A 53 0.57 7.59 0.04
N ASP A 54 1.36 6.69 -0.56
CA ASP A 54 0.90 5.91 -1.72
C ASP A 54 -0.35 5.08 -1.35
N VAL A 55 -1.09 4.62 -2.34
CA VAL A 55 -2.30 3.81 -2.16
C VAL A 55 -2.14 2.45 -2.84
N LEU A 56 -2.39 1.37 -2.09
CA LEU A 56 -2.62 0.06 -2.68
C LEU A 56 -4.10 -0.06 -3.07
N VAL A 57 -4.34 -0.54 -4.29
CA VAL A 57 -5.67 -0.83 -4.80
C VAL A 57 -5.81 -2.34 -4.96
N PHE A 58 -6.65 -2.95 -4.14
CA PHE A 58 -6.94 -4.37 -4.15
C PHE A 58 -8.24 -4.62 -4.92
N LYS A 59 -8.14 -5.33 -6.06
CA LYS A 59 -9.31 -5.74 -6.84
C LYS A 59 -9.48 -7.26 -6.78
N TYR A 60 -10.66 -7.72 -6.42
CA TYR A 60 -10.99 -9.15 -6.27
C TYR A 60 -12.50 -9.39 -6.25
N ASP A 61 -12.92 -10.64 -6.42
CA ASP A 61 -14.30 -11.05 -6.15
C ASP A 61 -14.53 -11.15 -4.63
N ARG A 62 -15.33 -10.22 -4.08
CA ARG A 62 -15.66 -10.16 -2.65
C ARG A 62 -16.42 -11.40 -2.14
N ALA A 63 -16.99 -12.22 -3.02
CA ALA A 63 -17.58 -13.49 -2.61
C ALA A 63 -16.51 -14.56 -2.29
N ALA A 64 -15.32 -14.44 -2.86
CA ALA A 64 -14.25 -15.42 -2.74
C ALA A 64 -13.10 -14.97 -1.82
N GLN A 65 -12.87 -13.66 -1.72
CA GLN A 65 -11.67 -13.10 -1.10
C GLN A 65 -11.97 -11.85 -0.29
N ASN A 66 -11.05 -11.51 0.60
CA ASN A 66 -10.99 -10.24 1.32
C ASN A 66 -9.52 -9.85 1.52
N VAL A 67 -9.28 -8.71 2.17
CA VAL A 67 -7.96 -8.23 2.54
C VAL A 67 -7.94 -7.98 4.04
N ILE A 68 -6.93 -8.51 4.72
CA ILE A 68 -6.70 -8.25 6.15
C ILE A 68 -5.30 -7.69 6.32
N GLN A 69 -5.19 -6.52 6.95
CA GLN A 69 -3.91 -5.98 7.37
C GLN A 69 -3.51 -6.61 8.70
N VAL A 70 -2.35 -7.27 8.72
CA VAL A 70 -1.88 -8.07 9.87
C VAL A 70 -0.48 -7.66 10.29
N ASP A 71 -0.07 -8.09 11.47
CA ASP A 71 1.33 -8.02 11.89
C ASP A 71 2.17 -9.19 11.34
N ASP A 72 3.44 -9.26 11.71
CA ASP A 72 4.37 -10.30 11.25
C ASP A 72 3.93 -11.70 11.69
N PHE A 73 3.33 -11.83 12.88
CA PHE A 73 2.78 -13.09 13.36
C PHE A 73 1.60 -13.53 12.48
N GLY A 74 0.63 -12.64 12.25
CA GLY A 74 -0.52 -12.94 11.39
C GLY A 74 -0.12 -13.24 9.95
N PHE A 75 0.90 -12.55 9.43
CA PHE A 75 1.45 -12.84 8.11
C PHE A 75 2.10 -14.23 8.06
N GLY A 76 2.98 -14.54 9.01
CA GLY A 76 3.67 -15.83 9.09
C GLY A 76 2.73 -17.01 9.32
N THR A 77 1.62 -16.78 10.03
CA THR A 77 0.63 -17.79 10.41
C THR A 77 -0.62 -17.82 9.52
N CYS A 78 -0.73 -16.93 8.51
CA CYS A 78 -1.97 -16.68 7.75
C CYS A 78 -3.22 -16.63 8.62
N THR A 79 -3.09 -15.95 9.76
CA THR A 79 -4.15 -15.81 10.74
C THR A 79 -4.45 -14.33 10.92
N ARG A 80 -5.72 -14.00 11.17
CA ARG A 80 -6.11 -12.64 11.54
C ARG A 80 -5.50 -12.30 12.91
N HIS A 81 -4.37 -11.62 12.90
CA HIS A 81 -3.68 -11.14 14.09
C HIS A 81 -3.15 -9.71 13.86
N PRO A 82 -3.26 -8.82 14.87
CA PRO A 82 -3.97 -8.99 16.15
C PRO A 82 -5.49 -9.18 15.98
N ALA A 83 -6.22 -9.51 17.05
CA ALA A 83 -7.66 -9.75 16.97
C ALA A 83 -8.46 -8.56 16.40
N ASN A 84 -7.94 -7.34 16.58
CA ASN A 84 -8.48 -6.10 16.03
C ASN A 84 -7.91 -5.72 14.65
N ALA A 85 -7.22 -6.63 13.96
CA ALA A 85 -6.74 -6.43 12.61
C ALA A 85 -7.87 -5.94 11.69
N THR A 86 -7.57 -4.92 10.90
CA THR A 86 -8.50 -4.28 9.97
C THR A 86 -8.82 -5.24 8.83
N VAL A 87 -10.11 -5.41 8.56
CA VAL A 87 -10.64 -6.23 7.46
C VAL A 87 -11.25 -5.29 6.43
N TYR A 88 -10.91 -5.54 5.16
CA TYR A 88 -11.46 -4.85 4.01
C TYR A 88 -12.11 -5.90 3.08
N ASP A 89 -13.34 -5.66 2.65
CA ASP A 89 -14.20 -6.64 1.99
C ASP A 89 -15.03 -6.05 0.83
N SER A 90 -14.64 -4.88 0.31
CA SER A 90 -15.43 -4.21 -0.74
C SER A 90 -15.27 -4.84 -2.13
N GLY A 91 -14.18 -5.58 -2.36
CA GLY A 91 -13.75 -6.04 -3.69
C GLY A 91 -12.97 -5.01 -4.51
N ASN A 92 -12.85 -3.77 -4.01
CA ASN A 92 -12.07 -2.68 -4.59
C ASN A 92 -11.48 -1.79 -3.48
N ASP A 93 -10.74 -2.40 -2.56
CA ASP A 93 -10.22 -1.70 -1.38
C ASP A 93 -9.05 -0.80 -1.74
N ARG A 94 -9.05 0.41 -1.17
CA ARG A 94 -8.04 1.43 -1.41
C ARG A 94 -7.40 1.78 -0.07
N ILE A 95 -6.16 1.34 0.13
CA ILE A 95 -5.46 1.41 1.41
C ILE A 95 -4.27 2.34 1.27
N ARG A 96 -4.29 3.46 2.00
CA ARG A 96 -3.18 4.41 2.05
C ARG A 96 -2.06 3.85 2.92
N LEU A 97 -0.84 3.87 2.40
CA LEU A 97 0.34 3.29 3.03
C LEU A 97 0.92 4.21 4.09
N SER A 98 1.14 3.67 5.30
CA SER A 98 2.01 4.26 6.32
C SER A 98 3.46 3.83 6.10
N ARG A 99 4.41 4.47 6.78
CA ARG A 99 5.81 4.02 6.78
C ARG A 99 5.97 2.64 7.45
N GLY A 100 7.02 1.94 7.05
CA GLY A 100 7.46 0.69 7.68
C GLY A 100 7.11 -0.57 6.88
N LEU A 101 7.25 -1.72 7.54
CA LEU A 101 6.85 -3.01 6.99
C LEU A 101 5.33 -3.16 7.12
N ILE A 102 4.65 -3.47 6.02
CA ILE A 102 3.21 -3.65 5.98
C ILE A 102 2.88 -4.99 5.36
N ASN A 103 2.04 -5.76 6.05
CA ASN A 103 1.63 -7.10 5.67
C ASN A 103 0.12 -7.17 5.41
N PHE A 104 -0.25 -7.84 4.31
CA PHE A 104 -1.63 -8.13 3.96
C PHE A 104 -1.80 -9.62 3.66
N ILE A 105 -2.92 -10.18 4.09
CA ILE A 105 -3.30 -11.57 3.80
C ILE A 105 -4.74 -11.65 3.30
N ASN A 106 -5.05 -12.73 2.61
CA ASN A 106 -6.42 -13.21 2.49
C ASN A 106 -6.83 -13.93 3.79
N GLY A 107 -8.06 -13.68 4.27
CA GLY A 107 -8.56 -14.28 5.50
C GLY A 107 -8.88 -15.77 5.41
N VAL A 108 -9.00 -16.33 4.20
CA VAL A 108 -9.15 -17.77 3.99
C VAL A 108 -7.75 -18.40 4.05
N SER A 109 -7.45 -19.10 5.16
CA SER A 109 -6.10 -19.59 5.46
C SER A 109 -5.46 -20.42 4.35
N ASP A 110 -6.23 -21.29 3.68
CA ASP A 110 -5.72 -22.08 2.55
C ASP A 110 -5.35 -21.21 1.34
N ASN A 111 -6.13 -20.16 1.03
CA ASN A 111 -5.80 -19.21 -0.02
C ASN A 111 -4.55 -18.40 0.32
N CYS A 112 -4.39 -18.00 1.58
CA CYS A 112 -3.20 -17.29 2.03
C CYS A 112 -1.93 -18.15 1.94
N TYR A 113 -1.95 -19.38 2.47
CA TYR A 113 -0.77 -20.23 2.54
C TYR A 113 -0.46 -20.96 1.23
N LYS A 114 -1.42 -21.75 0.74
CA LYS A 114 -1.20 -22.61 -0.44
C LYS A 114 -1.33 -21.80 -1.71
N GLY A 115 -2.23 -20.82 -1.69
CA GLY A 115 -2.51 -19.96 -2.81
C GLY A 115 -1.54 -18.77 -2.98
N GLY A 116 -0.72 -18.47 -1.98
CA GLY A 116 0.17 -17.30 -2.00
C GLY A 116 -0.60 -15.98 -2.09
N VAL A 117 -1.84 -15.93 -1.56
CA VAL A 117 -2.66 -14.70 -1.54
C VAL A 117 -2.33 -13.88 -0.28
N LYS A 118 -1.09 -13.39 -0.24
CA LYS A 118 -0.51 -12.58 0.83
C LYS A 118 0.61 -11.73 0.26
N ILE A 119 0.83 -10.52 0.77
CA ILE A 119 1.98 -9.69 0.38
C ILE A 119 2.59 -9.00 1.61
N SER A 120 3.89 -8.79 1.55
CA SER A 120 4.64 -7.98 2.49
C SER A 120 5.46 -6.95 1.70
N LEU A 121 5.44 -5.69 2.14
CA LEU A 121 6.16 -4.61 1.48
C LEU A 121 6.75 -3.63 2.48
N THR A 122 7.90 -3.06 2.12
CA THR A 122 8.56 -2.01 2.88
C THR A 122 8.25 -0.65 2.28
N VAL A 123 7.64 0.23 3.07
CA VAL A 123 7.28 1.59 2.70
C VAL A 123 8.28 2.58 3.27
N ARG A 124 8.83 3.43 2.41
CA ARG A 124 9.81 4.47 2.78
C ARG A 124 9.17 5.87 2.80
N PRO A 125 9.83 6.88 3.40
CA PRO A 125 9.40 8.27 3.29
C PRO A 125 9.33 8.78 1.84
#